data_AF-A0A2V7IU83-F1
#
_entry.id   AF-A0A2V7IU83-F1
#
_cell.length_a   1.000
_cell.length_b   1.000
_cell.length_c   1.000
_cell.angle_alpha   90.00
_cell.angle_beta   90.00
_cell.angle_gamma   90.00
#
_symmetry.space_group_name_H-M   'P 1'
#
loop_
_entity.id
_entity.type
_entity.pdbx_description
1 polymer ?
#
loop_
_entity_poly.entity_id
_entity_poly.type
_entity_poly.pdbx_seq_one_letter_code
_entity_poly.pdbx_strand_id
1 'polypeptide(L)' 'MHEGWLEPSQLTRFEAVVLPHLDAAYTLARYLMRDAHDAEDVVQDAYLRALKYFDGFRGTGPGDSRAWLLAIV' A
#
# COMPACT_ATOMS: atom_id res chain seq x y z
N MET A 1 -19.71 -17.85 5.12
CA MET A 1 -18.46 -17.23 5.59
C MET A 1 -17.85 -16.54 4.38
N HIS A 2 -18.03 -15.23 4.23
CA HIS A 2 -17.29 -14.45 3.24
C HIS A 2 -15.95 -14.10 3.89
N GLU A 3 -14.91 -14.88 3.60
CA GLU A 3 -13.54 -14.53 3.94
C GLU A 3 -13.21 -13.19 3.25
N GLY A 4 -12.61 -12.27 4.02
CA GLY A 4 -12.43 -10.87 3.67
C GLY A 4 -11.43 -10.59 2.54
N TRP A 5 -11.77 -11.04 1.34
CA TRP A 5 -11.09 -10.65 0.11
C TRP A 5 -11.92 -9.54 -0.54
N LEU A 6 -11.27 -8.44 -0.91
CA LEU A 6 -11.90 -7.35 -1.63
C LEU A 6 -12.68 -7.90 -2.83
N GLU A 7 -13.88 -7.37 -3.08
CA GLU A 7 -14.61 -7.64 -4.31
C GLU A 7 -13.71 -7.32 -5.52
N PRO A 8 -13.82 -8.03 -6.66
CA PRO A 8 -12.92 -7.84 -7.81
C PRO A 8 -12.80 -6.38 -8.29
N SER A 9 -13.88 -5.60 -8.14
CA SER A 9 -13.92 -4.16 -8.44
C SER A 9 -13.12 -3.31 -7.45
N GLN A 10 -13.13 -3.67 -6.16
CA GLN A 10 -12.32 -3.02 -5.12
C GLN A 10 -10.84 -3.37 -5.30
N LEU A 11 -10.52 -4.62 -5.66
CA LEU A 11 -9.13 -5.00 -5.94
C LEU A 11 -8.56 -4.24 -7.15
N THR A 12 -9.33 -4.15 -8.24
CA THR A 12 -8.92 -3.35 -9.42
C THR A 12 -8.68 -1.88 -9.05
N ARG A 13 -9.56 -1.31 -8.22
CA ARG A 13 -9.41 0.08 -7.73
C ARG A 13 -8.17 0.21 -6.83
N PHE A 14 -7.92 -0.75 -5.96
CA PHE A 14 -6.74 -0.79 -5.10
C PHE A 14 -5.47 -0.81 -5.92
N GLU A 15 -5.36 -1.72 -6.89
CA GLU A 15 -4.20 -1.83 -7.77
C GLU A 15 -3.94 -0.52 -8.53
N ALA A 16 -4.97 0.09 -9.09
CA ALA A 16 -4.85 1.36 -9.81
C ALA A 16 -4.38 2.53 -8.92
N VAL A 17 -4.73 2.50 -7.63
CA VAL A 17 -4.42 3.57 -6.67
C VAL A 17 -3.08 3.38 -5.97
N VAL A 18 -2.70 2.12 -5.68
CA VAL A 18 -1.60 1.78 -4.78
C VAL A 18 -0.36 1.27 -5.53
N LEU A 19 -0.51 0.44 -6.58
CA LEU A 19 0.65 -0.07 -7.34
C LEU A 19 1.58 1.03 -7.89
N PRO A 20 1.08 2.19 -8.36
CA PRO A 20 1.96 3.26 -8.85
C PRO A 20 2.93 3.80 -7.79
N HIS A 21 2.66 3.58 -6.50
CA HIS A 21 3.46 4.10 -5.39
C HIS A 21 4.35 3.04 -4.72
N LEU A 22 4.38 1.82 -5.26
CA LEU A 22 5.17 0.72 -4.72
C LEU A 22 6.67 1.06 -4.69
N ASP A 23 7.19 1.68 -5.75
CA ASP A 23 8.60 2.11 -5.83
C ASP A 23 8.93 3.18 -4.78
N ALA A 24 8.01 4.11 -4.53
CA ALA A 24 8.19 5.13 -3.49
C ALA A 24 8.16 4.52 -2.08
N ALA A 25 7.28 3.55 -1.84
CA ALA A 25 7.21 2.80 -0.59
C ALA A 25 8.49 1.98 -0.35
N TYR A 26 8.98 1.29 -1.39
CA TYR A 26 10.23 0.53 -1.33
C TYR A 26 11.44 1.43 -1.08
N THR A 27 11.51 2.56 -1.79
CA THR A 27 12.57 3.54 -1.57
C THR A 27 12.57 4.04 -0.11
N LEU A 28 11.41 4.36 0.45
CA LEU A 28 11.30 4.76 1.86
C LEU A 28 11.75 3.64 2.80
N ALA A 29 11.28 2.41 2.60
CA ALA A 29 11.68 1.26 3.42
C ALA A 29 13.19 1.01 3.37
N ARG A 30 13.82 1.16 2.20
CA ARG A 30 15.29 1.07 2.04
C ARG A 30 16.05 2.13 2.82
N TYR A 31 15.52 3.36 2.91
CA TYR A 31 16.10 4.41 3.74
C TYR A 31 16.01 4.09 5.24
N LEU A 32 14.91 3.45 5.68
CA LEU A 32 14.67 3.13 7.08
C LEU A 32 15.43 1.89 7.56
N MET A 33 15.40 0.80 6.78
CA MET A 33 15.90 -0.51 7.22
C MET A 33 17.40 -0.71 6.97
N ARG A 34 18.00 0.02 6.02
CA ARG A 34 19.42 -0.12 5.60
C ARG A 34 19.82 -1.51 5.09
N ASP A 35 18.92 -2.48 5.12
CA ASP A 35 18.99 -3.80 4.53
C ASP A 35 17.92 -3.96 3.42
N ALA A 36 18.23 -4.76 2.41
CA ALA A 36 17.35 -4.98 1.26
C ALA A 36 16.16 -5.89 1.58
N HIS A 37 16.42 -6.95 2.33
CA HIS A 37 15.44 -7.98 2.67
C HIS A 37 14.43 -7.44 3.67
N ASP A 38 14.91 -6.77 4.72
CA ASP A 38 14.04 -6.12 5.71
C ASP A 38 13.13 -5.05 5.04
N ALA A 39 13.63 -4.35 4.03
CA ALA A 39 12.83 -3.38 3.29
C ALA A 39 11.73 -4.04 2.42
N GLU A 40 12.01 -5.21 1.84
CA GLU A 40 11.00 -5.99 1.10
C GLU A 40 9.89 -6.46 2.05
N ASP A 41 10.25 -6.98 3.22
CA ASP A 41 9.30 -7.44 4.22
C ASP A 41 8.39 -6.31 4.72
N VAL A 42 8.96 -5.14 5.00
CA VAL A 42 8.20 -3.95 5.42
C VAL A 42 7.22 -3.49 4.34
N VAL A 43 7.64 -3.46 3.07
CA VAL A 43 6.75 -3.07 1.98
C VAL A 43 5.63 -4.09 1.78
N GLN A 44 5.93 -5.39 1.89
CA GLN A 44 4.91 -6.43 1.79
C GLN A 44 3.87 -6.30 2.90
N ASP A 45 4.30 -6.11 4.16
CA ASP A 45 3.39 -5.89 5.29
C ASP A 45 2.57 -4.59 5.11
N ALA A 46 3.21 -3.52 4.63
CA ALA A 46 2.51 -2.27 4.31
C ALA A 46 1.44 -2.47 3.23
N TYR A 47 1.70 -3.31 2.23
CA TYR A 47 0.74 -3.63 1.17
C TYR A 47 -0.47 -4.40 1.70
N LEU A 48 -0.23 -5.39 2.58
CA LEU A 48 -1.30 -6.15 3.24
C LEU A 48 -2.17 -5.27 4.14
N ARG A 49 -1.53 -4.34 4.88
CA ARG A 49 -2.25 -3.34 5.68
C ARG A 49 -3.03 -2.37 4.81
N ALA A 50 -2.44 -1.90 3.71
CA ALA A 50 -3.12 -1.04 2.76
C ALA A 50 -4.36 -1.73 2.18
N LEU A 51 -4.25 -3.00 1.79
CA LEU A 51 -5.38 -3.80 1.31
C LEU A 51 -6.50 -3.88 2.35
N LYS A 52 -6.16 -4.13 3.62
CA LYS A 52 -7.11 -4.21 4.74
C LYS A 52 -7.85 -2.89 5.01
N TYR A 53 -7.18 -1.76 4.84
CA TYR A 53 -7.75 -0.43 5.13
C TYR A 53 -8.29 0.29 3.89
N PHE A 54 -8.20 -0.31 2.70
CA PHE A 54 -8.52 0.34 1.45
C PHE A 54 -10.01 0.73 1.32
N ASP A 55 -10.91 -0.05 1.90
CA ASP A 55 -12.36 0.26 1.89
C ASP A 55 -12.68 1.63 2.52
N GLY A 56 -11.84 2.10 3.44
CA GLY A 56 -11.96 3.42 4.07
C GLY A 56 -11.24 4.54 3.31
N PHE A 57 -10.43 4.22 2.30
CA PHE A 57 -9.62 5.19 1.58
C PHE A 57 -10.46 5.99 0.57
N ARG A 58 -10.62 7.28 0.84
CA ARG A 58 -11.40 8.22 0.02
C ARG A 58 -10.58 9.20 -0.82
N GLY A 59 -9.26 9.01 -0.93
CA GLY A 59 -8.30 9.98 -1.52
C GLY A 59 -8.89 10.89 -2.59
N THR A 60 -8.93 12.19 -2.30
CA THR A 60 -9.69 13.19 -3.06
C THR A 60 -8.79 14.12 -3.88
N GLY A 61 -7.48 14.14 -3.61
CA GLY A 61 -6.50 15.04 -4.21
C GLY A 61 -5.28 14.33 -4.83
N PRO A 62 -4.53 15.02 -5.70
CA PRO A 62 -3.28 14.50 -6.25
C PRO A 62 -2.27 14.19 -5.15
N GLY A 63 -1.76 12.96 -5.12
CA GLY A 63 -0.75 12.53 -4.15
C GLY A 63 -1.30 11.99 -2.83
N ASP A 64 -2.60 12.05 -2.58
CA ASP A 64 -3.22 11.50 -1.36
C ASP A 64 -2.92 10.01 -1.19
N SER A 65 -2.97 9.24 -2.28
CA SER A 65 -2.69 7.80 -2.25
C SER A 65 -1.21 7.49 -1.97
N ARG A 66 -0.30 8.33 -2.47
CA ARG A 66 1.12 8.23 -2.15
C ARG A 66 1.37 8.52 -0.68
N ALA A 67 0.90 9.66 -0.19
CA ALA A 67 1.10 10.06 1.20
C ALA A 67 0.48 9.06 2.17
N TRP A 68 -0.70 8.54 1.85
CA TRP A 68 -1.36 7.50 2.63
C TRP A 68 -0.58 6.20 2.66
N LEU A 69 -0.08 5.70 1.51
CA LEU A 69 0.73 4.48 1.48
C LEU A 69 2.05 4.66 2.26
N LEU A 70 2.72 5.81 2.10
CA LEU A 70 3.97 6.09 2.81
C LEU A 70 3.78 6.24 4.34
N ALA A 71 2.57 6.56 4.80
CA ALA A 71 2.26 6.58 6.24
C ALA A 71 2.05 5.18 6.84
N ILE A 72 1.91 4.15 5.99
CA ILE A 72 1.77 2.75 6.41
C ILE A 72 3.14 2.07 6.55
N VAL A 73 4.11 2.46 5.72
CA VAL A 73 5.52 2.03 5.72
C VAL A 73 6.24 2.58 6.95
#